data_AF-A0A842TAR5-F1
#
_entry.id   AF-A0A842TAR5-F1
#
_cell.length_a   1.000
_cell.length_b   1.000
_cell.length_c   1.000
_cell.angle_alpha   90.00
_cell.angle_beta   90.00
_cell.angle_gamma   90.00
#
_symmetry.space_group_name_H-M   'P 1'
#
loop_
_entity.id
_entity.type
_entity.pdbx_description
1 polymer ?
#
loop_
_entity_poly.entity_id
_entity_poly.type
_entity_poly.pdbx_seq_one_letter_code
_entity_poly.pdbx_strand_id
1 'polypeptide(L)'
;MIAKDQVSHNDEEDYEKVNLECPICGTRNSLRIPCKIINESKQLTTISIPRGLVCDHHFQAFVDKNFQTRGYQKIDFELSSMEFYEQSVEQNSEDEVQDLSSIPSFEEVLNLLRTVVKDKDILGSAILTVNGKVLYSSLPENTLFSTMKEFEVRNEKELVAVRRMFLELENRMKICSNYMELNDVNFILVLVFSKKIKLGMGNLLLKDLAKKIIAKV
;
A
#
# COMPACT_ATOMS: atom_id res chain seq x y z
N MET A 1 -61.04 5.68 4.66
CA MET A 1 -61.05 4.27 5.11
C MET A 1 -60.20 3.51 4.09
N ILE A 2 -58.87 3.48 4.19
CA ILE A 2 -57.99 2.60 5.01
C ILE A 2 -58.41 1.13 5.02
N ALA A 3 -57.66 0.34 4.25
CA ALA A 3 -57.07 -0.98 4.56
C ALA A 3 -56.04 -1.20 3.41
N LYS A 4 -54.71 -1.07 3.54
CA LYS A 4 -53.73 -1.80 4.37
C LYS A 4 -54.07 -3.28 4.49
N ASP A 5 -53.36 -4.12 3.73
CA ASP A 5 -52.40 -5.09 4.28
C ASP A 5 -51.55 -5.69 3.14
N GLN A 6 -50.25 -5.37 3.10
CA GLN A 6 -49.12 -6.20 3.56
C GLN A 6 -48.69 -7.25 2.51
N VAL A 7 -47.74 -6.86 1.66
CA VAL A 7 -46.81 -7.80 1.03
C VAL A 7 -45.46 -7.56 1.70
N SER A 8 -45.08 -8.51 2.53
CA SER A 8 -43.81 -8.63 3.22
C SER A 8 -42.67 -8.74 2.22
N HIS A 9 -41.82 -7.71 2.15
CA HIS A 9 -40.47 -7.85 1.62
C HIS A 9 -39.63 -8.60 2.66
N ASN A 10 -39.61 -9.93 2.55
CA ASN A 10 -38.58 -10.76 3.17
C ASN A 10 -37.36 -10.75 2.24
N ASP A 11 -36.51 -9.74 2.37
CA ASP A 11 -35.14 -9.79 1.85
C ASP A 11 -34.25 -10.51 2.87
N GLU A 12 -34.54 -11.79 3.13
CA GLU A 12 -33.51 -12.68 3.68
C GLU A 12 -32.52 -12.90 2.55
N GLU A 13 -31.38 -12.20 2.60
CA GLU A 13 -30.27 -12.48 1.71
C GLU A 13 -29.83 -13.93 1.92
N ASP A 14 -30.13 -14.82 0.97
CA ASP A 14 -29.70 -16.21 1.06
C ASP A 14 -28.16 -16.28 1.08
N TYR A 15 -27.58 -16.64 2.23
CA TYR A 15 -26.15 -16.90 2.40
C TYR A 15 -25.89 -18.40 2.41
N GLU A 16 -24.92 -18.84 1.62
CA GLU A 16 -24.50 -20.24 1.59
C GLU A 16 -23.08 -20.41 2.13
N LYS A 17 -22.84 -21.59 2.72
CA LYS A 17 -21.55 -21.91 3.35
C LYS A 17 -20.58 -22.48 2.32
N VAL A 18 -19.49 -21.77 2.07
CA VAL A 18 -18.40 -22.19 1.18
C VAL A 18 -17.19 -22.59 2.02
N ASN A 19 -16.72 -23.82 1.84
CA ASN A 19 -15.51 -24.32 2.51
C ASN A 19 -14.27 -23.96 1.68
N LEU A 20 -13.29 -23.34 2.31
CA LEU A 20 -12.04 -22.89 1.72
C LEU A 20 -10.86 -23.57 2.42
N GLU A 21 -9.83 -23.85 1.63
CA GLU A 21 -8.53 -24.33 2.08
C GLU A 21 -7.45 -23.44 1.47
N CYS A 22 -6.58 -22.87 2.30
CA CYS A 22 -5.49 -22.06 1.79
C CYS A 22 -4.51 -22.93 0.98
N PRO A 23 -4.23 -22.59 -0.30
CA PRO A 23 -3.32 -23.38 -1.15
C PRO A 23 -1.83 -23.27 -0.75
N ILE A 24 -1.51 -22.43 0.24
CA ILE A 24 -0.14 -22.15 0.68
C ILE A 24 0.19 -22.91 1.98
N CYS A 25 -0.70 -22.87 2.97
CA CYS A 25 -0.48 -23.50 4.28
C CYS A 25 -1.48 -24.59 4.66
N GLY A 26 -2.52 -24.84 3.84
CA GLY A 26 -3.53 -25.87 4.10
C GLY A 26 -4.53 -25.51 5.20
N THR A 27 -4.52 -24.28 5.73
CA THR A 27 -5.51 -23.85 6.73
C THR A 27 -6.91 -23.85 6.13
N ARG A 28 -7.87 -24.45 6.84
CA ARG A 28 -9.27 -24.57 6.40
C ARG A 28 -10.15 -23.60 7.17
N ASN A 29 -11.05 -22.94 6.46
CA ASN A 29 -12.12 -22.14 7.07
C ASN A 29 -13.37 -22.20 6.19
N SER A 30 -14.52 -21.83 6.74
CA SER A 30 -15.77 -21.74 6.00
C SER A 30 -16.32 -20.32 6.03
N LEU A 31 -16.61 -19.76 4.87
CA LEU A 31 -17.19 -18.42 4.73
C LEU A 31 -18.66 -18.52 4.35
N ARG A 32 -19.46 -17.57 4.83
CA ARG A 32 -20.85 -17.38 4.39
C ARG A 32 -20.85 -16.36 3.26
N ILE A 33 -21.28 -16.77 2.08
CA ILE A 33 -21.22 -15.95 0.86
C ILE A 33 -22.65 -15.79 0.31
N PRO A 34 -23.11 -14.57 0.01
CA PRO A 34 -24.42 -14.36 -0.60
C PRO A 34 -24.56 -15.13 -1.92
N CYS A 35 -25.67 -15.85 -2.08
CA CYS A 35 -25.98 -16.60 -3.30
C CYS A 35 -25.94 -15.72 -4.56
N LYS A 36 -26.35 -14.45 -4.43
CA LYS A 36 -26.35 -13.47 -5.52
C LYS A 36 -24.96 -13.30 -6.14
N ILE A 37 -23.90 -13.19 -5.33
CA ILE A 37 -22.52 -13.02 -5.81
C ILE A 37 -22.05 -14.23 -6.61
N ILE A 38 -22.39 -15.45 -6.15
CA ILE A 38 -21.97 -16.68 -6.82
C ILE A 38 -22.76 -16.89 -8.12
N ASN A 39 -24.04 -16.52 -8.14
CA ASN A 39 -24.93 -16.72 -9.29
C ASN A 39 -24.80 -15.65 -10.39
N GLU A 40 -24.09 -14.54 -10.15
CA GLU A 40 -23.79 -13.51 -11.16
C GLU A 40 -22.91 -14.04 -12.30
N SER A 41 -22.04 -15.01 -12.02
CA SER A 41 -21.14 -15.58 -13.03
C SER A 41 -21.81 -16.71 -13.82
N LYS A 42 -21.42 -16.86 -15.10
CA LYS A 42 -21.98 -17.93 -15.96
C LYS A 42 -21.51 -19.33 -15.54
N GLN A 43 -20.31 -19.46 -14.97
CA GLN A 43 -19.68 -20.76 -14.67
C GLN A 43 -19.00 -20.81 -13.30
N LEU A 44 -17.95 -20.00 -13.08
CA LEU A 44 -17.20 -19.91 -11.83
C LEU A 44 -17.13 -18.47 -11.35
N THR A 45 -17.27 -18.29 -10.05
CA THR A 45 -17.12 -17.02 -9.36
C THR A 45 -15.75 -16.98 -8.71
N THR A 46 -14.93 -16.02 -9.12
CA THR A 46 -13.60 -15.77 -8.53
C THR A 46 -13.75 -14.88 -7.31
N ILE A 47 -13.29 -15.36 -6.16
CA ILE A 47 -13.38 -14.65 -4.88
C ILE A 47 -11.98 -14.40 -4.35
N SER A 48 -11.65 -13.14 -4.11
CA SER A 48 -10.38 -12.72 -3.48
C SER A 48 -10.47 -12.88 -1.96
N ILE A 49 -9.58 -13.67 -1.37
CA ILE A 49 -9.56 -14.02 0.06
C ILE A 49 -8.39 -13.29 0.74
N PRO A 50 -8.62 -12.09 1.32
CA PRO A 50 -7.55 -11.29 1.93
C PRO A 50 -6.94 -11.97 3.16
N ARG A 51 -5.74 -11.51 3.53
CA ARG A 51 -5.04 -11.94 4.75
C ARG A 51 -5.92 -11.72 5.98
N GLY A 52 -5.86 -12.65 6.93
CA GLY A 52 -6.63 -12.62 8.17
C GLY A 52 -8.07 -13.14 8.06
N LEU A 53 -8.60 -13.38 6.85
CA LEU A 53 -9.94 -13.95 6.69
C LEU A 53 -9.96 -15.48 6.87
N VAL A 54 -8.91 -16.16 6.41
CA VAL A 54 -8.70 -17.61 6.57
C VAL A 54 -7.39 -17.88 7.31
N CYS A 55 -6.32 -17.24 6.87
CA CYS A 55 -4.98 -17.26 7.47
C CYS A 55 -4.23 -16.00 6.99
N ASP A 56 -2.94 -15.89 7.29
CA ASP A 56 -2.12 -14.72 6.90
C ASP A 56 -1.77 -14.65 5.39
N HIS A 57 -2.25 -15.59 4.58
CA HIS A 57 -2.03 -15.60 3.14
C HIS A 57 -3.20 -15.00 2.35
N HIS A 58 -2.87 -14.25 1.29
CA HIS A 58 -3.83 -13.80 0.27
C HIS A 58 -3.87 -14.78 -0.90
N PHE A 59 -5.06 -15.15 -1.33
CA PHE A 59 -5.27 -16.06 -2.47
C PHE A 59 -6.63 -15.83 -3.12
N GLN A 60 -6.86 -16.40 -4.30
CA GLN A 60 -8.19 -16.44 -4.92
C GLN A 60 -8.76 -17.85 -4.87
N ALA A 61 -10.08 -17.95 -4.67
CA ALA A 61 -10.83 -19.18 -4.75
C ALA A 61 -11.82 -19.12 -5.92
N PHE A 62 -11.95 -20.22 -6.66
CA PHE A 62 -12.94 -20.36 -7.73
C PHE A 62 -14.10 -21.20 -7.21
N VAL A 63 -15.28 -20.61 -7.10
CA VAL A 63 -16.48 -21.24 -6.53
C VAL A 63 -17.51 -21.44 -7.63
N ASP A 64 -18.11 -22.63 -7.70
CA ASP A 64 -19.17 -22.92 -8.66
C ASP A 64 -20.57 -22.62 -8.11
N LYS A 65 -21.59 -22.83 -8.95
CA LYS A 65 -23.01 -22.62 -8.59
C LYS A 65 -23.56 -23.61 -7.55
N ASN A 66 -22.82 -24.67 -7.24
CA ASN A 66 -23.15 -25.61 -6.17
C ASN A 66 -22.41 -25.26 -4.87
N PHE A 67 -21.83 -24.05 -4.79
CA PHE A 67 -21.10 -23.54 -3.62
C PHE A 67 -19.86 -24.38 -3.29
N GLN A 68 -19.34 -25.10 -4.29
CA GLN A 68 -18.12 -25.90 -4.16
C GLN A 68 -16.93 -25.16 -4.72
N THR A 69 -15.85 -25.13 -3.94
CA THR A 69 -14.57 -24.61 -4.39
C THR A 69 -13.93 -25.58 -5.38
N ARG A 70 -13.72 -25.12 -6.62
CA ARG A 70 -13.17 -25.91 -7.74
C ARG A 70 -11.67 -25.77 -7.90
N GLY A 71 -11.09 -24.71 -7.36
CA GLY A 71 -9.67 -24.49 -7.39
C GLY A 71 -9.27 -23.22 -6.65
N TYR A 72 -7.96 -23.04 -6.57
CA TYR A 72 -7.35 -21.86 -5.97
C TYR A 72 -6.30 -21.30 -6.91
N GLN A 73 -6.09 -20.00 -6.84
CA GLN A 73 -4.95 -19.33 -7.45
C GLN A 73 -4.13 -18.69 -6.34
N LYS A 74 -2.85 -19.10 -6.26
CA LYS A 74 -1.85 -18.38 -5.48
C LYS A 74 -1.63 -17.03 -6.14
N ILE A 75 -1.60 -15.99 -5.33
CA ILE A 75 -1.29 -14.66 -5.83
C ILE A 75 0.21 -14.49 -5.70
N ASP A 76 0.90 -14.46 -6.86
CA ASP A 76 2.35 -14.26 -6.90
C ASP A 76 2.73 -12.84 -6.43
N PHE A 77 1.86 -11.86 -6.72
CA PHE A 77 2.04 -10.45 -6.36
C PHE A 77 0.70 -9.78 -6.03
N GLU A 78 0.58 -9.19 -4.85
CA GLU A 78 -0.57 -8.40 -4.42
C GLU A 78 -0.24 -6.90 -4.56
N LEU A 79 -0.93 -6.20 -5.48
CA LEU A 79 -0.68 -4.78 -5.80
C LEU A 79 -0.92 -3.81 -4.63
N SER A 80 -1.44 -4.25 -3.48
CA SER A 80 -1.51 -3.45 -2.25
C SER A 80 -0.21 -3.47 -1.45
N SER A 81 0.83 -4.21 -1.86
CA SER A 81 2.12 -4.25 -1.16
C SER A 81 3.31 -4.45 -2.11
N MET A 82 3.46 -3.60 -3.14
CA MET A 82 4.76 -3.43 -3.79
C MET A 82 5.63 -2.56 -2.89
N GLU A 83 6.33 -3.17 -1.93
CA GLU A 83 7.45 -2.53 -1.25
C GLU A 83 8.72 -2.86 -2.03
N PHE A 84 9.36 -1.83 -2.60
CA PHE A 84 10.73 -1.94 -3.12
C PHE A 84 11.68 -1.60 -1.97
N TYR A 85 12.65 -2.49 -1.71
CA TYR A 85 13.74 -2.30 -0.75
C TYR A 85 15.04 -2.66 -1.46
N GLU A 86 15.99 -1.74 -1.50
CA GLU A 86 17.32 -2.04 -2.04
C GLU A 86 18.16 -2.66 -0.90
N GLN A 87 18.25 -3.99 -0.84
CA GLN A 87 19.31 -4.64 -0.07
C GLN A 87 20.63 -4.39 -0.82
N SER A 88 21.63 -3.86 -0.12
CA SER A 88 22.97 -3.65 -0.64
C SER A 88 23.51 -4.91 -1.32
N VAL A 89 23.45 -4.97 -2.64
CA VAL A 89 24.29 -5.86 -3.44
C VAL A 89 25.60 -5.12 -3.60
N GLU A 90 26.66 -5.67 -3.02
CA GLU A 90 28.04 -5.16 -3.13
C GLU A 90 28.37 -4.76 -4.57
N GLN A 91 28.50 -3.46 -4.83
CA GLN A 91 29.26 -2.97 -5.98
C GLN A 91 30.03 -1.71 -5.58
N ASN A 92 31.36 -1.83 -5.69
CA ASN A 92 32.35 -0.77 -5.54
C ASN A 92 31.91 0.51 -6.25
N SER A 93 31.57 1.53 -5.47
CA SER A 93 31.60 2.93 -5.90
C SER A 93 32.10 3.78 -4.73
N GLU A 94 33.08 4.63 -5.00
CA GLU A 94 33.94 5.33 -4.05
C GLU A 94 33.27 6.53 -3.35
N ASP A 95 31.96 6.48 -3.09
CA ASP A 95 31.28 7.50 -2.30
C ASP A 95 30.86 6.90 -0.95
N GLU A 96 31.70 7.13 0.07
CA GLU A 96 31.45 6.79 1.48
C GLU A 96 30.27 7.61 2.06
N VAL A 97 29.05 7.35 1.59
CA VAL A 97 27.84 7.82 2.26
C VAL A 97 27.29 6.66 3.07
N GLN A 98 27.26 6.80 4.39
CA GLN A 98 26.60 5.84 5.28
C GLN A 98 25.18 5.59 4.76
N ASP A 99 24.92 4.36 4.33
CA ASP A 99 23.62 3.98 3.82
C ASP A 99 22.62 3.97 4.97
N LEU A 100 21.53 4.74 4.85
CA LEU A 100 20.44 4.78 5.82
C LEU A 100 19.91 3.36 6.09
N SER A 101 19.97 2.47 5.09
CA SER A 101 19.58 1.07 5.19
C SER A 101 20.38 0.28 6.23
N SER A 102 21.58 0.76 6.57
CA SER A 102 22.51 0.12 7.50
C SER A 102 22.34 0.59 8.96
N ILE A 103 21.48 1.59 9.21
CA ILE A 103 21.26 2.10 10.56
C ILE A 103 20.30 1.18 11.33
N PRO A 104 20.57 0.83 12.60
CA PRO A 104 19.71 -0.07 13.39
C PRO A 104 18.23 0.37 13.49
N SER A 105 17.98 1.69 13.43
CA SER A 105 16.63 2.25 13.50
C SER A 105 15.87 2.21 12.17
N PHE A 106 16.48 1.78 11.06
CA PHE A 106 15.84 1.82 9.75
C PHE A 106 14.56 0.97 9.69
N GLU A 107 14.58 -0.22 10.28
CA GLU A 107 13.38 -1.07 10.39
C GLU A 107 12.25 -0.40 11.18
N GLU A 108 12.58 0.39 12.20
CA GLU A 108 11.57 1.16 12.93
C GLU A 108 10.95 2.26 12.07
N VAL A 109 11.77 2.93 11.25
CA VAL A 109 11.30 3.91 10.27
C VAL A 109 10.38 3.23 9.26
N LEU A 110 10.76 2.07 8.70
CA LEU A 110 9.91 1.33 7.76
C LEU A 110 8.58 0.93 8.40
N ASN A 111 8.60 0.45 9.64
CA ASN A 111 7.37 0.09 10.36
C ASN A 111 6.45 1.30 10.60
N LEU A 112 7.01 2.49 10.85
CA LEU A 112 6.23 3.73 10.89
C LEU A 112 5.59 4.02 9.53
N LEU A 113 6.34 3.94 8.44
CA LEU A 113 5.83 4.18 7.08
C LEU A 113 4.70 3.21 6.73
N ARG A 114 4.90 1.91 6.96
CA ARG A 114 3.87 0.87 6.78
C ARG A 114 2.61 1.16 7.58
N THR A 115 2.75 1.66 8.80
CA THR A 115 1.60 2.00 9.66
C THR A 115 0.82 3.19 9.10
N VAL A 116 1.52 4.19 8.55
CA VAL A 116 0.92 5.40 8.00
C VAL A 116 0.18 5.14 6.68
N VAL A 117 0.68 4.24 5.83
CA VAL A 117 0.04 3.86 4.55
C VAL A 117 -1.24 3.03 4.74
N LYS A 118 -1.49 2.48 5.93
CA LYS A 118 -2.78 1.82 6.24
C LYS A 118 -3.94 2.81 6.34
N ASP A 119 -3.66 4.11 6.42
CA ASP A 119 -4.67 5.17 6.34
C ASP A 119 -5.14 5.33 4.89
N LYS A 120 -6.46 5.31 4.66
CA LYS A 120 -7.08 5.44 3.31
C LYS A 120 -6.72 6.75 2.60
N ASP A 121 -6.24 7.74 3.33
CA ASP A 121 -5.83 9.02 2.77
C ASP A 121 -4.37 9.06 2.30
N ILE A 122 -3.54 8.14 2.75
CA ILE A 122 -2.12 8.02 2.38
C ILE A 122 -1.96 6.77 1.52
N LEU A 123 -1.76 6.97 0.23
CA LEU A 123 -1.72 5.90 -0.76
C LEU A 123 -0.37 5.21 -0.83
N GLY A 124 0.68 5.85 -0.33
CA GLY A 124 2.00 5.26 -0.27
C GLY A 124 3.05 6.21 0.29
N SER A 125 4.24 5.66 0.48
CA SER A 125 5.40 6.37 1.02
C SER A 125 6.69 5.92 0.33
N ALA A 126 7.71 6.75 0.33
CA ALA A 126 9.04 6.39 -0.12
C ALA A 126 10.13 7.08 0.71
N ILE A 127 11.29 6.43 0.78
CA ILE A 127 12.54 6.98 1.25
C ILE A 127 13.50 6.97 0.06
N LEU A 128 14.04 8.14 -0.28
CA LEU A 128 15.02 8.30 -1.33
C LEU A 128 16.31 8.86 -0.73
N THR A 129 17.45 8.57 -1.34
CA THR A 129 18.68 9.34 -1.11
C THR A 129 18.50 10.78 -1.59
N VAL A 130 19.38 11.68 -1.17
CA VAL A 130 19.39 13.08 -1.67
C VAL A 130 19.60 13.17 -3.19
N ASN A 131 20.20 12.15 -3.79
CA ASN A 131 20.44 12.04 -5.23
C ASN A 131 19.25 11.45 -6.01
N GLY A 132 18.17 11.06 -5.34
CA GLY A 132 16.97 10.50 -5.99
C GLY A 132 16.92 8.97 -6.07
N LYS A 133 17.99 8.26 -5.67
CA LYS A 133 18.00 6.78 -5.57
C LYS A 133 16.98 6.30 -4.54
N VAL A 134 16.22 5.24 -4.84
CA VAL A 134 15.18 4.71 -3.95
C VAL A 134 15.78 3.75 -2.92
N LEU A 135 15.61 4.05 -1.64
CA LEU A 135 15.96 3.14 -0.53
C LEU A 135 14.77 2.28 -0.11
N TYR A 136 13.59 2.90 -0.10
CA TYR A 136 12.31 2.22 0.15
C TYR A 136 11.20 2.89 -0.66
N SER A 137 10.24 2.12 -1.16
CA SER A 137 9.02 2.68 -1.75
C SER A 137 7.86 1.71 -1.66
N SER A 138 6.70 2.21 -1.21
CA SER A 138 5.40 1.57 -1.36
C SER A 138 4.55 2.23 -2.45
N LEU A 139 5.16 3.09 -3.29
CA LEU A 139 4.47 3.87 -4.32
C LEU A 139 4.20 3.02 -5.57
N PRO A 140 3.08 3.26 -6.29
CA PRO A 140 2.87 2.71 -7.61
C PRO A 140 4.03 3.10 -8.56
N GLU A 141 4.47 2.18 -9.42
CA GLU A 141 5.66 2.33 -10.29
C GLU A 141 5.69 3.64 -11.07
N ASN A 142 4.59 4.02 -11.74
CA ASN A 142 4.51 5.27 -12.49
C ASN A 142 4.67 6.53 -11.61
N THR A 143 4.18 6.47 -10.37
CA THR A 143 4.31 7.57 -9.39
C THR A 143 5.73 7.61 -8.83
N LEU A 144 6.35 6.46 -8.60
CA LEU A 144 7.74 6.36 -8.18
C LEU A 144 8.68 6.94 -9.24
N PHE A 145 8.57 6.48 -10.48
CA PHE A 145 9.43 6.92 -11.58
C PHE A 145 9.35 8.43 -11.82
N SER A 146 8.14 9.00 -11.86
CA SER A 146 7.96 10.44 -12.01
C SER A 146 8.52 11.23 -10.83
N THR A 147 8.40 10.71 -9.62
CA THR A 147 8.97 11.31 -8.41
C THR A 147 10.50 11.27 -8.43
N MET A 148 11.11 10.13 -8.76
CA MET A 148 12.57 9.96 -8.86
C MET A 148 13.17 10.96 -9.85
N LYS A 149 12.62 10.99 -11.07
CA LYS A 149 13.10 11.87 -12.14
C LYS A 149 13.07 13.35 -11.73
N GLU A 150 12.06 13.75 -10.98
CA GLU A 150 11.96 15.13 -10.46
C GLU A 150 13.09 15.46 -9.47
N PHE A 151 13.49 14.50 -8.62
CA PHE A 151 14.62 14.69 -7.70
C PHE A 151 15.97 14.67 -8.42
N GLU A 152 16.16 13.74 -9.37
CA GLU A 152 17.38 13.66 -10.20
C GLU A 152 17.64 14.97 -10.94
N VAL A 153 16.63 15.48 -11.68
CA VAL A 153 16.75 16.74 -12.45
C VAL A 153 17.07 17.93 -11.54
N ARG A 154 16.57 17.94 -10.30
CA ARG A 154 16.85 19.03 -9.35
C ARG A 154 18.25 18.94 -8.77
N ASN A 155 18.72 17.74 -8.53
CA ASN A 155 20.09 17.49 -8.08
C ASN A 155 21.08 17.91 -9.17
N GLU A 156 20.86 17.49 -10.42
CA GLU A 156 21.66 17.89 -11.59
C GLU A 156 21.73 19.41 -11.78
N LYS A 157 20.64 20.12 -11.47
CA LYS A 157 20.55 21.58 -11.59
C LYS A 157 21.01 22.34 -10.35
N GLU A 158 21.59 21.66 -9.36
CA GLU A 158 22.05 22.24 -8.10
C GLU A 158 20.95 23.06 -7.39
N LEU A 159 19.69 22.64 -7.50
CA LEU A 159 18.55 23.30 -6.84
C LEU A 159 18.47 22.93 -5.34
N VAL A 160 19.62 22.84 -4.68
CA VAL A 160 19.84 22.31 -3.33
C VAL A 160 19.12 23.14 -2.25
N ALA A 161 18.76 24.39 -2.55
CA ALA A 161 17.99 25.23 -1.64
C ALA A 161 16.54 24.73 -1.41
N VAL A 162 16.02 23.87 -2.30
CA VAL A 162 14.62 23.41 -2.25
C VAL A 162 14.48 22.18 -1.36
N ARG A 163 14.29 22.40 -0.06
CA ARG A 163 14.17 21.32 0.96
C ARG A 163 12.82 20.61 1.00
N ARG A 164 11.84 21.02 0.19
CA ARG A 164 10.48 20.43 0.18
C ARG A 164 9.87 20.48 -1.19
N MET A 165 9.06 19.47 -1.49
CA MET A 165 8.29 19.41 -2.72
C MET A 165 6.81 19.21 -2.42
N PHE A 166 5.96 19.93 -3.15
CA PHE A 166 4.51 19.80 -3.12
C PHE A 166 4.01 19.72 -4.56
N LEU A 167 3.59 18.55 -5.00
CA LEU A 167 3.06 18.32 -6.35
C LEU A 167 1.60 17.90 -6.29
N GLU A 168 0.85 18.29 -7.30
CA GLU A 168 -0.44 17.70 -7.64
C GLU A 168 -0.31 17.02 -9.00
N LEU A 169 -0.62 15.73 -9.06
CA LEU A 169 -0.61 14.95 -10.29
C LEU A 169 -1.89 15.20 -11.10
N GLU A 170 -1.89 14.82 -12.38
CA GLU A 170 -3.06 14.96 -13.28
C GLU A 170 -4.32 14.28 -12.74
N ASN A 171 -4.15 13.12 -12.09
CA ASN A 171 -5.25 12.40 -11.43
C ASN A 171 -5.65 13.00 -10.07
N ARG A 172 -5.14 14.19 -9.76
CA ARG A 172 -5.31 14.97 -8.53
C ARG A 172 -4.76 14.30 -7.27
N MET A 173 -3.96 13.25 -7.35
CA MET A 173 -3.18 12.81 -6.18
C MET A 173 -2.15 13.86 -5.81
N LYS A 174 -1.71 13.87 -4.55
CA LYS A 174 -0.75 14.86 -4.06
C LYS A 174 0.52 14.17 -3.60
N ILE A 175 1.66 14.78 -3.87
CA ILE A 175 2.96 14.30 -3.41
C ILE A 175 3.54 15.38 -2.52
N CYS A 176 3.90 15.01 -1.28
CA CYS A 176 4.67 15.89 -0.41
C CYS A 176 6.00 15.22 -0.09
N SER A 177 7.08 15.99 -0.13
CA SER A 177 8.39 15.52 0.31
C SER A 177 9.05 16.46 1.32
N ASN A 178 9.92 15.90 2.14
CA ASN A 178 10.71 16.61 3.11
C ASN A 178 12.11 16.00 3.19
N TYR A 179 13.13 16.83 3.03
CA TYR A 179 14.50 16.42 3.35
C TYR A 179 14.62 16.20 4.87
N MET A 180 15.31 15.13 5.23
CA MET A 180 15.51 14.66 6.59
C MET A 180 16.96 14.29 6.81
N GLU A 181 17.39 14.41 8.05
CA GLU A 181 18.72 14.06 8.53
C GLU A 181 18.54 13.19 9.78
N LEU A 182 19.23 12.05 9.82
CA LEU A 182 19.19 11.10 10.92
C LEU A 182 20.56 10.45 11.06
N ASN A 183 21.21 10.61 12.23
CA ASN A 183 22.56 10.08 12.50
C ASN A 183 23.55 10.41 11.37
N ASP A 184 23.64 11.69 10.99
CA ASP A 184 24.48 12.21 9.89
C ASP A 184 24.14 11.68 8.48
N VAL A 185 23.07 10.89 8.34
CA VAL A 185 22.57 10.42 7.04
C VAL A 185 21.42 11.29 6.56
N ASN A 186 21.60 11.85 5.36
CA ASN A 186 20.61 12.67 4.70
C ASN A 186 19.74 11.84 3.74
N PHE A 187 18.43 12.03 3.81
CA PHE A 187 17.47 11.35 2.93
C PHE A 187 16.25 12.22 2.66
N ILE A 188 15.43 11.78 1.71
CA ILE A 188 14.20 12.44 1.32
C ILE A 188 13.05 11.50 1.69
N LEU A 189 12.17 11.99 2.57
CA LEU A 189 10.92 11.32 2.88
C LEU A 189 9.82 11.81 1.94
N VAL A 190 9.09 10.88 1.33
CA VAL A 190 7.99 11.16 0.40
C VAL A 190 6.71 10.49 0.89
N LEU A 191 5.60 11.22 0.84
CA LEU A 191 4.24 10.68 1.00
C LEU A 191 3.38 11.02 -0.21
N VAL A 192 2.59 10.03 -0.65
CA VAL A 192 1.58 10.19 -1.69
C VAL A 192 0.19 10.10 -1.07
N PHE A 193 -0.64 11.09 -1.37
CA PHE A 193 -1.97 11.24 -0.78
C PHE A 193 -3.07 11.10 -1.83
N SER A 194 -4.22 10.64 -1.36
CA SER A 194 -5.42 10.57 -2.17
C SER A 194 -5.87 11.96 -2.63
N LYS A 195 -6.67 12.00 -3.70
CA LYS A 195 -7.22 13.25 -4.24
C LYS A 195 -8.08 14.06 -3.25
N LYS A 196 -8.50 13.46 -2.13
CA LYS A 196 -9.30 14.10 -1.09
C LYS A 196 -8.48 15.03 -0.21
N ILE A 197 -7.19 14.75 -0.04
CA ILE A 197 -6.31 15.49 0.85
C ILE A 197 -5.88 16.79 0.19
N LYS A 198 -6.01 17.92 0.89
CA LYS A 198 -5.43 19.20 0.46
C LYS A 198 -3.93 19.21 0.75
N LEU A 199 -3.13 19.89 -0.08
CA LEU A 199 -1.67 19.98 0.09
C LEU A 199 -1.25 20.43 1.49
N GLY A 200 -1.94 21.40 2.08
CA GLY A 200 -1.66 21.85 3.45
C GLY A 200 -1.83 20.74 4.50
N MET A 201 -2.84 19.89 4.36
CA MET A 201 -3.05 18.74 5.24
C MET A 201 -1.99 17.65 5.01
N GLY A 202 -1.65 17.38 3.73
CA GLY A 202 -0.57 16.45 3.39
C GLY A 202 0.77 16.88 4.01
N ASN A 203 1.08 18.18 3.95
CA ASN A 203 2.27 18.75 4.61
C ASN A 203 2.24 18.57 6.13
N LEU A 204 1.08 18.76 6.77
CA LEU A 204 0.94 18.57 8.21
C LEU A 204 1.18 17.11 8.60
N LEU A 205 0.57 16.17 7.89
CA LEU A 205 0.76 14.73 8.10
C LEU A 205 2.23 14.31 7.90
N LEU A 206 2.86 14.81 6.84
CA LEU A 206 4.28 14.56 6.58
C LEU A 206 5.18 15.10 7.69
N LYS A 207 4.91 16.32 8.19
CA LYS A 207 5.67 16.90 9.31
C LYS A 207 5.50 16.10 10.60
N ASP A 208 4.28 15.64 10.88
CA ASP A 208 4.02 14.84 12.08
C ASP A 208 4.71 13.48 12.01
N LEU A 209 4.74 12.86 10.82
CA LEU A 209 5.53 11.65 10.59
C LEU A 209 7.03 11.91 10.75
N ALA A 210 7.57 12.96 10.14
CA ALA A 210 8.98 13.31 10.25
C ALA A 210 9.41 13.51 11.71
N LYS A 211 8.58 14.19 12.52
CA LYS A 211 8.80 14.32 13.97
C LYS A 211 8.80 12.99 14.70
N LYS A 212 7.89 12.07 14.36
CA LYS A 212 7.83 10.73 14.96
C LYS A 212 9.05 9.90 14.63
N ILE A 213 9.56 10.01 13.40
CA ILE A 213 10.80 9.36 12.98
C ILE A 213 11.96 9.90 13.82
N ILE A 214 12.13 11.21 13.91
CA ILE A 214 13.21 11.84 14.70
C ILE A 214 13.10 11.49 16.20
N ALA A 215 11.89 11.35 16.73
CA ALA A 215 11.67 11.06 18.16
C ALA A 215 11.86 9.58 18.55
N LYS A 216 11.91 8.67 17.58
CA LYS A 216 12.05 7.22 17.82
C LYS A 216 13.48 6.71 17.65
N VAL A 217 14.38 7.53 17.14
CA VAL A 217 15.80 7.24 16.93
C VAL A 217 16.62 8.04 17.91
#